data_AF-A0A5M6I5X2-F1
#
_entry.id   AF-A0A5M6I5X2-F1
#
_cell.length_a   1.000
_cell.length_b   1.000
_cell.length_c   1.000
_cell.angle_alpha   90.00
_cell.angle_beta   90.00
_cell.angle_gamma   90.00
#
_symmetry.space_group_name_H-M   'P 1'
#
loop_
_entity.id
_entity.type
_entity.pdbx_description
1 polymer ?
#
loop_
_entity_poly.entity_id
_entity_poly.type
_entity_poly.pdbx_seq_one_letter_code
_entity_poly.pdbx_strand_id
1 'polypeptide(L)'
;MPWDSLAGALATACLGTFGRPVTVRCLDPDTGDYGPPQEIVAIFDRPPQAVEAGTSVPVSDSRPCLWLRLADCLVAPEAGDRIVLDDAAWTVAEAVPDGTGNARLYLHEM
;
A
#
# COMPACT_ATOMS: atom_id res chain seq x y z
N MET A 1 -1.99 -29.37 1.09
CA MET A 1 -1.87 -28.11 1.83
C MET A 1 -3.14 -27.31 1.62
N PRO A 2 -3.71 -26.66 2.65
CA PRO A 2 -4.85 -25.78 2.47
C PRO A 2 -4.46 -24.57 1.61
N TRP A 3 -5.42 -24.03 0.85
CA TRP A 3 -5.22 -22.92 -0.08
C TRP A 3 -4.59 -21.69 0.60
N ASP A 4 -5.09 -21.32 1.78
CA ASP A 4 -4.61 -20.14 2.53
C ASP A 4 -3.13 -20.25 2.91
N SER A 5 -2.64 -21.47 3.17
CA SER A 5 -1.23 -21.72 3.46
C SER A 5 -0.35 -21.51 2.23
N LEU A 6 -0.84 -21.86 1.04
CA LEU A 6 -0.11 -21.63 -0.21
C LEU A 6 -0.11 -20.15 -0.60
N ALA A 7 -1.27 -19.49 -0.46
CA ALA A 7 -1.40 -18.05 -0.70
C ALA A 7 -0.50 -17.24 0.24
N GLY A 8 -0.47 -17.57 1.54
CA GLY A 8 0.42 -16.93 2.51
C GLY A 8 1.90 -17.18 2.24
N ALA A 9 2.28 -18.37 1.77
CA ALA A 9 3.66 -18.67 1.39
C ALA A 9 4.10 -17.86 0.16
N LEU A 10 3.23 -17.76 -0.86
CA LEU A 10 3.47 -16.93 -2.03
C LEU A 10 3.61 -15.45 -1.65
N ALA A 11 2.70 -14.94 -0.83
CA ALA A 11 2.74 -13.57 -0.30
C ALA A 11 4.08 -13.27 0.38
N THR A 12 4.55 -14.18 1.24
CA THR A 12 5.82 -14.05 1.94
C THR A 12 7.00 -14.00 0.97
N ALA A 13 7.01 -14.87 -0.05
CA ALA A 13 8.08 -14.90 -1.05
C ALA A 13 8.12 -13.61 -1.89
N CYS A 14 6.95 -13.10 -2.30
CA CYS A 14 6.84 -11.84 -3.02
C CYS A 14 7.34 -10.65 -2.18
N LEU A 15 6.95 -10.55 -0.91
CA LEU A 15 7.44 -9.51 0.00
C LEU A 15 8.94 -9.62 0.25
N GLY A 16 9.47 -10.83 0.38
CA GLY A 16 10.91 -11.03 0.54
C GLY A 16 11.74 -10.56 -0.67
N THR A 17 11.13 -10.46 -1.86
CA THR A 17 11.81 -10.08 -3.11
C THR A 17 11.56 -8.63 -3.50
N PHE A 18 10.31 -8.17 -3.43
CA PHE A 18 9.88 -6.85 -3.92
C PHE A 18 9.46 -5.90 -2.79
N GLY A 19 9.45 -6.39 -1.56
CA GLY A 19 9.00 -5.64 -0.41
C GLY A 19 9.95 -4.51 -0.06
N ARG A 20 9.36 -3.43 0.42
CA ARG A 20 10.03 -2.20 0.84
C ARG A 20 9.54 -1.85 2.25
N PRO A 21 10.40 -1.31 3.11
CA PRO A 21 9.97 -0.82 4.41
C PRO A 21 9.03 0.37 4.22
N VAL A 22 7.89 0.32 4.91
CA VAL A 22 6.85 1.35 4.88
C VAL A 22 6.46 1.66 6.30
N THR A 23 6.30 2.95 6.61
CA THR A 23 5.68 3.38 7.86
C THR A 23 4.22 3.71 7.61
N VAL A 24 3.32 3.09 8.35
CA VAL A 24 1.88 3.41 8.35
C VAL A 24 1.54 4.17 9.64
N ARG A 25 0.66 5.16 9.53
CA ARG A 25 0.02 5.81 10.68
C ARG A 25 -1.48 5.82 10.45
N CYS A 26 -2.20 5.09 11.29
CA CYS A 26 -3.65 5.02 11.21
C CYS A 26 -4.28 6.28 11.81
N LEU A 27 -5.27 6.82 11.13
CA LEU A 27 -6.09 7.93 11.59
C LEU A 27 -7.10 7.39 12.62
N ASP A 28 -7.12 8.01 13.80
CA ASP A 28 -8.18 7.77 14.76
C ASP A 28 -9.37 8.66 14.37
N PRO A 29 -10.54 8.07 14.01
CA PRO A 29 -11.67 8.85 13.51
C PRO A 29 -12.38 9.66 14.60
N ASP A 30 -12.22 9.30 15.88
CA ASP A 30 -12.88 9.96 17.00
C ASP A 30 -12.09 11.21 17.43
N THR A 31 -10.76 11.16 17.35
CA THR A 31 -9.87 12.26 17.75
C THR A 31 -9.34 13.09 16.58
N GLY A 32 -9.28 12.52 15.38
CA GLY A 32 -8.63 13.11 14.20
C GLY A 32 -7.10 13.07 14.26
N ASP A 33 -6.51 12.44 15.28
CA ASP A 33 -5.07 12.29 15.44
C ASP A 33 -4.57 11.00 14.79
N TYR A 34 -3.27 10.98 14.48
CA TYR A 34 -2.63 9.79 13.94
C TYR A 34 -1.98 8.98 15.04
N GLY A 35 -2.30 7.69 15.08
CA GLY A 35 -1.70 6.71 15.98
C GLY A 35 -0.18 6.56 15.84
N PRO A 36 0.43 5.69 16.66
CA PRO A 36 1.86 5.44 16.61
C PRO A 36 2.26 4.91 15.22
N PRO A 37 3.46 5.23 14.73
CA PRO A 37 3.98 4.65 13.50
C PRO A 37 4.13 3.14 13.66
N GLN A 38 3.65 2.40 12.66
CA GLN A 38 3.90 0.97 12.51
C GLN A 38 4.79 0.75 11.28
N GLU A 39 5.88 0.00 11.45
CA GLU A 39 6.79 -0.35 10.38
C GLU A 39 6.40 -1.72 9.81
N ILE A 40 6.11 -1.77 8.51
CA ILE A 40 5.74 -2.99 7.79
C ILE A 40 6.57 -3.11 6.51
N VAL A 41 6.52 -4.29 5.90
CA VAL A 41 7.04 -4.51 4.54
C VAL A 41 5.85 -4.57 3.58
N ALA A 42 5.90 -3.77 2.51
CA ALA A 42 4.87 -3.75 1.49
C ALA A 42 5.49 -3.61 0.10
N ILE A 43 4.77 -4.05 -0.93
CA ILE A 43 5.18 -3.92 -2.33
C ILE A 43 4.55 -2.64 -2.87
N PHE A 44 5.40 -1.71 -3.30
CA PHE A 44 4.96 -0.46 -3.93
C PHE A 44 4.95 -0.60 -5.44
N ASP A 45 3.78 -0.41 -6.03
CA ASP A 45 3.58 -0.36 -7.46
C ASP A 45 3.25 1.09 -7.84
N ARG A 46 4.27 1.79 -8.36
CA ARG A 46 4.10 3.13 -8.92
C ARG A 46 3.88 2.98 -10.43
N PRO A 47 2.79 3.53 -10.96
CA PRO A 47 2.54 3.47 -12.38
C PRO A 47 3.54 4.30 -13.19
N PRO A 48 3.72 3.99 -14.48
CA PRO A 48 4.65 4.72 -15.33
C PRO A 48 4.27 6.20 -15.36
N GLN A 49 5.23 7.05 -14.99
CA GLN A 49 5.13 8.49 -15.19
C GLN A 49 5.09 8.74 -16.70
N ALA A 50 4.09 9.51 -17.15
CA ALA A 50 3.98 9.93 -18.53
C ALA A 50 5.28 10.61 -18.98
N VAL A 51 5.99 9.98 -19.93
CA VAL A 51 7.12 10.60 -20.60
C VAL A 51 6.58 11.30 -21.84
N GLU A 52 6.74 12.62 -21.92
CA GLU A 52 6.37 13.43 -23.10
C GLU A 52 7.11 12.91 -24.34
N ALA A 53 6.45 12.09 -25.15
CA ALA A 53 6.80 11.89 -26.55
C ALA A 53 5.95 12.89 -27.34
N GLY A 54 6.57 14.01 -27.70
CA GLY A 54 5.91 15.21 -28.22
C GLY A 54 4.69 14.92 -29.12
N THR A 55 3.62 15.65 -28.86
CA THR A 55 2.36 15.77 -29.63
C THR A 55 1.29 14.68 -29.50
N SER A 56 1.24 13.90 -28.42
CA SER A 56 0.00 13.19 -28.07
C SER A 56 -0.24 13.14 -26.56
N VAL A 57 -1.46 13.48 -26.14
CA VAL A 57 -1.90 13.56 -24.75
C VAL A 57 -1.56 12.27 -24.01
N PRO A 58 -0.65 12.30 -23.02
CA PRO A 58 -0.39 11.11 -22.24
C PRO A 58 -1.54 10.88 -21.26
N VAL A 59 -2.28 9.78 -21.46
CA VAL A 59 -3.23 9.28 -20.46
C VAL A 59 -2.52 8.16 -19.71
N SER A 60 -2.01 8.47 -18.50
CA SER A 60 -1.60 7.46 -17.53
C SER A 60 -2.60 7.52 -16.38
N ASP A 61 -3.47 6.52 -16.29
CA ASP A 61 -4.62 6.43 -15.36
C ASP A 61 -4.47 5.25 -14.39
N SER A 62 -3.24 4.94 -13.99
CA SER A 62 -3.03 4.08 -12.84
C SER A 62 -2.64 4.95 -11.66
N ARG A 63 -3.25 4.68 -10.51
CA ARG A 63 -2.94 5.34 -9.22
C ARG A 63 -1.82 4.54 -8.54
N PRO A 64 -0.85 5.18 -7.87
CA PRO A 64 0.11 4.48 -7.03
C PRO A 64 -0.62 3.57 -6.04
N CYS A 65 -0.14 2.34 -5.89
CA CYS A 65 -0.73 1.42 -4.93
C CYS A 65 0.32 0.68 -4.12
N LEU A 66 -0.06 0.32 -2.90
CA LEU A 66 0.69 -0.57 -2.03
C LEU A 66 -0.04 -1.90 -1.92
N TRP A 67 0.70 -2.98 -1.99
CA TRP A 67 0.20 -4.31 -1.66
C TRP A 67 0.89 -4.80 -0.39
N LEU A 68 0.10 -5.23 0.60
CA LEU A 68 0.60 -5.60 1.93
C LEU A 68 -0.18 -6.78 2.51
N ARG A 69 0.40 -7.40 3.54
CA ARG A 69 -0.28 -8.40 4.37
C ARG A 69 -0.95 -7.73 5.57
N LEU A 70 -2.23 -8.00 5.76
CA LEU A 70 -2.99 -7.45 6.90
C LEU A 70 -2.47 -7.98 8.24
N ALA A 71 -1.92 -9.20 8.24
CA ALA A 71 -1.33 -9.81 9.43
C ALA A 71 -0.03 -9.12 9.92
N ASP A 72 0.63 -8.34 9.06
CA ASP A 72 1.83 -7.59 9.43
C ASP A 72 1.48 -6.22 10.05
N CYS A 73 0.20 -5.83 9.99
CA CYS A 73 -0.29 -4.56 10.53
C CYS A 73 -0.84 -4.75 11.96
N LEU A 74 -0.55 -3.81 12.85
CA LEU A 74 -1.18 -3.75 14.19
C LEU A 74 -2.66 -3.39 14.08
N VAL A 75 -2.97 -2.45 13.19
CA VAL A 75 -4.31 -2.01 12.82
C VAL A 75 -4.34 -2.00 11.30
N ALA A 76 -5.38 -2.62 10.73
CA ALA A 76 -5.57 -2.66 9.28
C ALA A 76 -5.70 -1.23 8.74
N PRO A 77 -4.91 -0.84 7.71
CA PRO A 77 -4.98 0.52 7.19
C PRO A 77 -6.30 0.79 6.48
N GLU A 78 -6.84 1.99 6.66
CA GLU A 78 -8.10 2.47 6.09
C GLU A 78 -7.94 3.80 5.34
N ALA A 79 -9.01 4.25 4.68
CA ALA A 79 -8.99 5.52 3.96
C ALA A 79 -8.74 6.71 4.90
N GLY A 80 -7.81 7.59 4.54
CA GLY A 80 -7.36 8.72 5.36
C GLY A 80 -6.07 8.46 6.16
N ASP A 81 -5.64 7.20 6.24
CA ASP A 81 -4.36 6.84 6.85
C ASP A 81 -3.16 7.41 6.09
N ARG A 82 -2.06 7.60 6.82
CA ARG A 82 -0.80 8.09 6.24
C ARG A 82 0.19 6.97 6.04
N ILE A 83 0.87 7.04 4.91
CA ILE A 83 1.93 6.14 4.51
C ILE A 83 3.18 6.97 4.26
N VAL A 84 4.31 6.51 4.78
CA VAL A 84 5.64 7.04 4.43
C VAL A 84 6.47 5.91 3.81
N LEU A 85 6.95 6.15 2.60
CA LEU A 85 7.79 5.24 1.82
C LEU A 85 8.86 6.07 1.11
N ASP A 86 10.13 5.73 1.29
CA ASP A 86 11.30 6.44 0.71
C ASP A 86 11.25 7.97 0.93
N ASP A 87 10.94 8.39 2.16
CA ASP A 87 10.76 9.79 2.53
C ASP A 87 9.59 10.52 1.80
N ALA A 88 8.83 9.83 0.95
CA ALA A 88 7.61 10.35 0.33
C ALA A 88 6.39 10.02 1.20
N ALA A 89 5.54 11.02 1.40
CA ALA A 89 4.30 10.91 2.16
C ALA A 89 3.10 10.71 1.23
N TRP A 90 2.24 9.78 1.59
CA TRP A 90 1.04 9.43 0.84
C TRP A 90 -0.15 9.32 1.79
N THR A 91 -1.34 9.56 1.26
CA THR A 91 -2.62 9.28 1.95
C THR A 91 -3.30 8.08 1.30
N VAL A 92 -3.82 7.17 2.13
CA VAL A 92 -4.64 6.06 1.66
C VAL A 92 -5.98 6.61 1.17
N ALA A 93 -6.25 6.46 -0.12
CA ALA A 93 -7.51 6.83 -0.74
C ALA A 93 -8.57 5.72 -0.57
N GLU A 94 -8.15 4.47 -0.71
CA GLU A 94 -9.01 3.29 -0.63
C GLU A 94 -8.18 2.06 -0.21
N ALA A 95 -8.78 1.19 0.60
CA ALA A 95 -8.21 -0.10 0.98
C ALA A 95 -9.11 -1.24 0.45
N VAL A 96 -8.55 -2.12 -0.37
CA VAL A 96 -9.26 -3.24 -1.00
C VAL A 96 -8.65 -4.57 -0.52
N PRO A 97 -9.33 -5.31 0.39
CA PRO A 97 -8.88 -6.62 0.82
C PRO A 97 -9.07 -7.66 -0.30
N ASP A 98 -8.13 -8.61 -0.42
CA ASP A 98 -8.16 -9.64 -1.47
C ASP A 98 -8.84 -10.96 -1.05
N GLY A 99 -9.34 -11.03 0.19
CA GLY A 99 -9.99 -12.22 0.74
C GLY A 99 -9.04 -13.34 1.18
N THR A 100 -7.72 -13.17 1.01
CA THR A 100 -6.67 -14.13 1.42
C THR A 100 -5.73 -13.60 2.50
N GLY A 101 -6.13 -12.50 3.16
CA GLY A 101 -5.36 -11.87 4.23
C GLY A 101 -4.37 -10.80 3.75
N ASN A 102 -4.44 -10.39 2.50
CA ASN A 102 -3.69 -9.25 1.96
C ASN A 102 -4.66 -8.13 1.56
N ALA A 103 -4.11 -6.94 1.33
CA ALA A 103 -4.85 -5.79 0.86
C ALA A 103 -4.05 -4.97 -0.15
N ARG A 104 -4.77 -4.35 -1.08
CA ARG A 104 -4.26 -3.31 -1.95
C ARG A 104 -4.74 -1.95 -1.45
N LEU A 105 -3.81 -1.06 -1.15
CA LEU A 105 -4.09 0.33 -0.80
C LEU A 105 -3.84 1.20 -2.03
N TYR A 106 -4.85 1.95 -2.46
CA TYR A 106 -4.67 3.00 -3.46
C TYR A 106 -4.27 4.28 -2.75
N LEU A 107 -3.28 5.00 -3.31
CA LEU A 107 -2.66 6.14 -2.65
C LEU A 107 -2.84 7.42 -3.45
N HIS A 108 -2.92 8.53 -2.71
CA HIS A 108 -2.75 9.88 -3.24
C HIS A 108 -1.45 10.50 -2.68
N GLU A 109 -0.75 11.23 -3.55
CA GLU A 109 0.39 12.04 -3.13
C GLU A 109 -0.10 13.19 -2.24
N MET A 110 0.67 13.49 -1.19
CA MET A 110 0.36 14.57 -0.23
C MET A 110 0.94 15.92 -0.65
#